data_AF-A0A3D8INH3-F1
#
_entry.id   AF-A0A3D8INH3-F1
#
_cell.length_a   1.000
_cell.length_b   1.000
_cell.length_c   1.000
_cell.angle_alpha   90.00
_cell.angle_beta   90.00
_cell.angle_gamma   90.00
#
_symmetry.space_group_name_H-M   'P 1'
#
loop_
_entity.id
_entity.type
_entity.pdbx_description
1 polymer ?
#
loop_
_entity_poly.entity_id
_entity_poly.type
_entity_poly.pdbx_seq_one_letter_code
_entity_poly.pdbx_strand_id
1 'polypeptide(L)'
;MLSPNEVNYLNSFKREWLEFDQLGLILKYKGRLKEFIESFSINSEFEFEKEVRDGLFIPSSLDIVSYCCDNNNLYPYHYGLTSSPIIGVDGILGIPDMLPKFVFWYSDYALRDSIKFLRENGSVRYDYVD
;
A
#
# COMPACT_ATOMS: atom_id res chain seq x y z
N MET A 1 2.68 10.88 -12.60
CA MET A 1 3.84 9.98 -12.76
C MET A 1 4.96 10.51 -11.90
N LEU A 2 5.69 9.63 -11.21
CA LEU A 2 6.80 10.00 -10.34
C LEU A 2 8.03 10.44 -11.16
N SER A 3 8.72 11.48 -10.70
CA SER A 3 10.02 11.89 -11.23
C SER A 3 11.12 10.88 -10.85
N PRO A 4 12.25 10.86 -11.59
CA PRO A 4 13.37 9.98 -11.24
C PRO A 4 13.90 10.18 -9.82
N ASN A 5 13.88 11.41 -9.30
CA ASN A 5 14.34 11.71 -7.94
C ASN A 5 13.38 11.14 -6.89
N GLU A 6 12.08 11.16 -7.14
CA GLU A 6 11.08 10.59 -6.24
C GLU A 6 11.15 9.07 -6.25
N VAL A 7 11.31 8.43 -7.42
CA VAL A 7 11.53 6.98 -7.49
C VAL A 7 12.81 6.58 -6.76
N ASN A 8 13.89 7.36 -6.88
CA ASN A 8 15.13 7.10 -6.15
C ASN A 8 14.95 7.23 -4.63
N TYR A 9 14.19 8.24 -4.18
CA TYR A 9 13.83 8.38 -2.77
C TYR A 9 12.99 7.19 -2.30
N LEU A 10 11.92 6.84 -3.02
CA LEU A 10 11.04 5.73 -2.67
C LEU A 10 11.77 4.39 -2.62
N ASN A 11 12.81 4.21 -3.43
CA ASN A 11 13.66 3.03 -3.39
C ASN A 11 14.41 2.85 -2.06
N SER A 12 14.50 3.84 -1.17
CA SER A 12 14.99 3.63 0.21
C SER A 12 14.03 2.77 1.04
N PHE A 13 12.74 2.72 0.68
CA PHE A 13 11.72 1.88 1.29
C PHE A 13 11.59 0.52 0.61
N LYS A 14 12.31 0.27 -0.49
CA LYS A 14 12.23 -0.97 -1.26
C LYS A 14 12.48 -2.18 -0.36
N ARG A 15 11.67 -3.22 -0.56
CA ARG A 15 11.89 -4.57 -0.01
C ARG A 15 11.84 -5.56 -1.15
N GLU A 16 12.16 -6.82 -0.87
CA GLU A 16 12.01 -7.85 -1.90
C GLU A 16 10.59 -7.91 -2.48
N TRP A 17 9.57 -7.65 -1.64
CA TRP A 17 8.15 -7.72 -1.96
C TRP A 17 7.50 -6.35 -2.25
N LEU A 18 8.24 -5.25 -2.08
CA LEU A 18 7.77 -3.88 -2.27
C LEU A 18 8.71 -3.14 -3.21
N GLU A 19 8.23 -2.75 -4.38
CA GLU A 19 9.00 -2.03 -5.39
C GLU A 19 8.29 -0.76 -5.82
N PHE A 20 9.05 0.16 -6.42
CA PHE A 20 8.55 1.42 -6.95
C PHE A 20 9.03 1.60 -8.38
N ASP A 21 8.15 2.09 -9.24
CA ASP A 21 8.48 2.55 -10.59
C ASP A 21 7.87 3.94 -10.84
N GLN A 22 7.98 4.44 -12.07
CA GLN A 22 7.46 5.78 -12.41
C GLN A 22 5.92 5.88 -12.37
N LEU A 23 5.23 4.74 -12.42
CA LEU A 23 3.77 4.67 -12.43
C LEU A 23 3.22 4.52 -11.01
N GLY A 24 3.96 3.85 -10.11
CA GLY A 24 3.59 3.78 -8.71
C GLY A 24 4.32 2.71 -7.92
N LEU A 25 3.57 2.08 -7.02
CA LEU A 25 4.04 1.08 -6.06
C LEU A 25 3.61 -0.31 -6.52
N ILE A 26 4.52 -1.29 -6.46
CA ILE A 26 4.25 -2.68 -6.81
C ILE A 26 4.45 -3.56 -5.59
N LEU A 27 3.40 -4.28 -5.20
CA LEU A 27 3.49 -5.40 -4.26
C LEU A 27 3.73 -6.69 -5.02
N LYS A 28 4.63 -7.55 -4.52
CA LYS A 28 4.94 -8.86 -5.09
C LYS A 28 4.66 -9.95 -4.08
N TYR A 29 3.94 -10.99 -4.49
CA TYR A 29 3.52 -12.11 -3.64
C TYR A 29 4.68 -13.08 -3.39
N LYS A 30 5.67 -12.63 -2.61
CA LYS A 30 6.86 -13.39 -2.25
C LYS A 30 7.46 -12.88 -0.93
N GLY A 31 8.41 -13.63 -0.40
CA GLY A 31 9.15 -13.25 0.81
C GLY A 31 8.21 -12.95 1.97
N ARG A 32 8.54 -11.92 2.75
CA ARG A 32 7.78 -11.57 3.96
C ARG A 32 6.30 -11.24 3.72
N LEU A 33 5.92 -10.61 2.59
CA LEU A 33 4.51 -10.34 2.30
C LEU A 33 3.72 -11.62 2.11
N LYS A 34 4.29 -12.60 1.40
CA LYS A 34 3.67 -13.92 1.22
C LYS A 34 3.53 -14.64 2.57
N GLU A 35 4.60 -14.69 3.36
CA GLU A 35 4.60 -15.31 4.69
C GLU A 35 3.55 -14.68 5.61
N PHE A 36 3.42 -13.35 5.57
CA PHE A 36 2.42 -12.61 6.33
C PHE A 36 0.98 -12.98 5.90
N ILE A 37 0.68 -12.92 4.59
CA ILE A 37 -0.65 -13.29 4.07
C ILE A 37 -1.02 -14.73 4.44
N GLU A 38 -0.06 -15.66 4.35
CA GLU A 38 -0.31 -17.07 4.67
C GLU A 38 -0.46 -17.33 6.17
N SER A 39 0.37 -16.70 7.01
CA SER A 39 0.34 -16.88 8.46
C SER A 39 -0.95 -16.33 9.09
N PHE A 40 -1.44 -15.20 8.57
CA PHE A 40 -2.68 -14.57 9.03
C PHE A 40 -3.92 -15.02 8.25
N SER A 41 -3.75 -15.95 7.29
CA SER A 41 -4.83 -16.47 6.44
C SER A 41 -5.64 -15.35 5.76
N ILE A 42 -4.96 -14.33 5.23
CA ILE A 42 -5.58 -13.14 4.62
C ILE A 42 -6.14 -13.51 3.23
N ASN A 43 -7.45 -13.30 3.06
CA ASN A 43 -8.20 -13.63 1.85
C ASN A 43 -8.80 -12.42 1.14
N SER A 44 -8.72 -11.23 1.75
CA SER A 44 -9.22 -9.99 1.17
C SER A 44 -8.42 -8.77 1.64
N GLU A 45 -8.60 -7.67 0.94
CA GLU A 45 -7.96 -6.38 1.23
C GLU A 45 -8.45 -5.73 2.53
N PHE A 46 -9.65 -6.09 3.00
CA PHE A 46 -10.19 -5.68 4.31
C PHE A 46 -9.49 -6.39 5.47
N GLU A 47 -9.19 -7.68 5.32
CA GLU A 47 -8.44 -8.45 6.31
C GLU A 47 -6.98 -7.97 6.39
N PHE A 48 -6.45 -7.45 5.29
CA PHE A 48 -5.12 -6.88 5.23
C PHE A 48 -4.97 -5.65 6.12
N GLU A 49 -5.98 -4.76 6.15
CA GLU A 49 -5.92 -3.50 6.93
C GLU A 49 -5.64 -3.72 8.42
N LYS A 50 -6.29 -4.72 9.01
CA LYS A 50 -6.27 -4.94 10.46
C LYS A 50 -4.86 -5.28 11.00
N GLU A 51 -4.08 -6.04 10.24
CA GLU A 51 -2.83 -6.65 10.75
C GLU A 51 -1.57 -6.14 10.03
N VAL A 52 -1.70 -5.45 8.89
CA VAL A 52 -0.55 -5.13 8.02
C VAL A 52 0.48 -4.23 8.68
N ARG A 53 0.05 -3.22 9.46
CA ARG A 53 0.98 -2.28 10.09
C ARG A 53 1.93 -3.00 11.04
N ASP A 54 1.37 -3.71 12.00
CA ASP A 54 2.13 -4.31 13.10
C ASP A 54 2.74 -5.66 12.70
N GLY A 55 2.12 -6.39 11.77
CA GLY A 55 2.59 -7.69 11.31
C GLY A 55 3.54 -7.67 10.11
N LEU A 56 3.47 -6.63 9.27
CA LEU A 56 4.29 -6.54 8.05
C LEU A 56 5.16 -5.28 8.01
N PHE A 57 4.59 -4.09 8.17
CA PHE A 57 5.31 -2.83 7.94
C PHE A 57 6.33 -2.50 9.03
N ILE A 58 5.91 -2.38 10.29
CA ILE A 58 6.83 -2.11 11.41
C ILE A 58 7.96 -3.15 11.49
N PRO A 59 7.68 -4.47 11.42
CA PRO A 59 8.74 -5.47 11.44
C PRO A 59 9.69 -5.43 10.22
N SER A 60 9.28 -4.76 9.14
CA SER A 60 10.10 -4.51 7.95
C SER A 60 10.80 -3.14 7.98
N SER A 61 10.77 -2.43 9.10
CA SER A 61 11.27 -1.04 9.25
C SER A 61 10.60 -0.09 8.23
N LEU A 62 9.27 -0.21 8.13
CA LEU A 62 8.40 0.62 7.29
C LEU A 62 7.27 1.24 8.15
N ASP A 63 7.59 1.67 9.37
CA ASP A 63 6.65 2.27 10.32
C ASP A 63 5.97 3.56 9.80
N ILE A 64 6.58 4.22 8.82
CA ILE A 64 6.06 5.38 8.09
C ILE A 64 5.33 5.01 6.79
N VAL A 65 4.99 3.73 6.60
CA VAL A 65 4.10 3.26 5.55
C VAL A 65 2.77 2.90 6.18
N SER A 66 1.69 3.36 5.57
CA SER A 66 0.33 3.13 6.03
C SER A 66 -0.52 2.59 4.90
N TYR A 67 -1.51 1.77 5.25
CA TYR A 67 -2.45 1.18 4.31
C TYR A 67 -3.86 1.42 4.85
N CYS A 68 -4.79 1.72 3.95
CA CYS A 68 -6.21 1.84 4.26
C CYS A 68 -7.02 1.19 3.14
N CYS A 69 -7.89 0.23 3.45
CA CYS A 69 -8.68 -0.46 2.43
C CYS A 69 -9.92 0.35 2.01
N ASP A 70 -10.47 1.16 2.93
CA ASP A 70 -11.62 2.02 2.67
C ASP A 70 -11.31 3.46 3.07
N ASN A 71 -10.93 4.28 2.08
CA ASN A 71 -10.50 5.65 2.32
C ASN A 71 -11.65 6.63 2.64
N ASN A 72 -12.92 6.21 2.63
CA ASN A 72 -14.04 7.02 3.13
C ASN A 72 -13.80 7.52 4.57
N ASN A 73 -13.10 6.72 5.38
CA ASN A 73 -12.80 7.04 6.77
C ASN A 73 -11.70 8.10 6.95
N LEU A 74 -11.05 8.53 5.86
CA LEU A 74 -9.94 9.48 5.89
C LEU A 74 -10.39 10.94 5.67
N TYR A 75 -11.70 11.20 5.63
CA TYR A 75 -12.22 12.56 5.65
C TYR A 75 -11.91 13.25 7.00
N PRO A 76 -11.43 14.51 7.02
CA PRO A 76 -11.41 15.51 5.96
C PRO A 76 -10.12 15.63 5.13
N TYR A 77 -9.14 14.74 5.26
CA TYR A 77 -7.80 14.90 4.69
C TYR A 77 -7.69 14.50 3.20
N HIS A 78 -8.74 14.74 2.42
CA HIS A 78 -8.78 14.59 0.97
C HIS A 78 -8.52 13.19 0.36
N TYR A 79 -8.38 12.13 1.17
CA TYR A 79 -8.30 10.77 0.66
C TYR A 79 -9.68 10.11 0.44
N GLY A 80 -10.73 10.58 1.10
CA GLY A 80 -12.08 9.97 1.09
C GLY A 80 -12.97 10.30 -0.09
N LEU A 81 -12.44 10.21 -1.32
CA LEU A 81 -13.21 10.39 -2.56
C LEU A 81 -13.58 9.07 -3.25
N THR A 82 -13.06 7.93 -2.77
CA THR A 82 -13.26 6.61 -3.38
C THR A 82 -13.55 5.54 -2.31
N SER A 83 -13.67 4.28 -2.72
CA SER A 83 -13.53 3.14 -1.79
C SER A 83 -12.35 2.26 -2.21
N SER A 84 -11.35 2.87 -2.83
CA SER A 84 -10.15 2.18 -3.31
C SER A 84 -9.15 2.01 -2.16
N PRO A 85 -8.51 0.84 -2.04
CA PRO A 85 -7.37 0.66 -1.18
C PRO A 85 -6.24 1.63 -1.53
N ILE A 86 -5.64 2.22 -0.51
CA ILE A 86 -4.52 3.15 -0.66
C ILE A 86 -3.34 2.79 0.23
N ILE A 87 -2.14 3.13 -0.24
CA ILE A 87 -0.90 3.05 0.50
C ILE A 87 -0.29 4.46 0.57
N GLY A 88 -0.06 4.94 1.79
CA GLY A 88 0.71 6.15 2.06
C GLY A 88 2.15 5.81 2.43
N VAL A 89 3.11 6.56 1.90
CA VAL A 89 4.54 6.42 2.21
C VAL A 89 5.10 7.74 2.71
N ASP A 90 5.98 7.65 3.72
CA ASP A 90 6.62 8.79 4.38
C ASP A 90 5.60 9.68 5.09
N GLY A 91 4.77 9.02 5.92
CA GLY A 91 3.70 9.58 6.72
C GLY A 91 2.61 8.54 7.02
N ILE A 92 1.58 8.94 7.75
CA ILE A 92 0.50 8.07 8.21
C ILE A 92 -0.85 8.62 7.75
N LEU A 93 -1.56 7.82 6.95
CA LEU A 93 -2.92 8.11 6.52
C LEU A 93 -3.84 8.39 7.71
N GLY A 94 -4.62 9.47 7.62
CA GLY A 94 -5.58 9.86 8.66
C GLY A 94 -4.98 10.60 9.85
N ILE A 95 -3.67 10.81 9.90
CA ILE A 95 -3.01 11.60 10.96
C ILE A 95 -2.65 13.01 10.43
N PRO A 96 -3.33 14.08 10.90
CA PRO A 96 -3.16 15.43 10.36
C PRO A 96 -1.73 15.98 10.38
N ASP A 97 -0.96 15.69 11.43
CA ASP A 97 0.40 16.21 11.59
C ASP A 97 1.48 15.34 10.91
N MET A 98 1.06 14.24 10.26
CA MET A 98 1.96 13.27 9.64
C MET A 98 1.43 12.83 8.26
N LEU A 99 0.93 13.77 7.45
CA LEU A 99 0.38 13.44 6.13
C LEU A 99 1.42 12.72 5.26
N PRO A 100 1.05 11.61 4.58
CA PRO A 100 1.94 10.93 3.66
C PRO A 100 2.41 11.84 2.54
N LYS A 101 3.71 11.81 2.26
CA LYS A 101 4.29 12.52 1.12
C LYS A 101 3.91 11.90 -0.23
N PHE A 102 3.77 10.58 -0.27
CA PHE A 102 3.38 9.85 -1.48
C PHE A 102 2.18 8.97 -1.20
N VAL A 103 1.24 8.97 -2.15
CA VAL A 103 -0.02 8.22 -2.04
C VAL A 103 -0.20 7.38 -3.30
N PHE A 104 -0.53 6.11 -3.09
CA PHE A 104 -0.75 5.15 -4.15
C PHE A 104 -2.11 4.50 -3.98
N TRP A 105 -2.91 4.44 -5.03
CA TRP A 105 -4.26 3.85 -4.99
C TRP A 105 -4.38 2.62 -5.89
N TYR A 106 -5.30 1.72 -5.56
CA TYR A 106 -5.56 0.56 -6.41
C TYR A 106 -6.70 0.87 -7.40
N SER A 107 -6.34 1.15 -8.66
CA SER A 107 -7.28 1.60 -9.69
C SER A 107 -8.38 0.57 -10.02
N ASP A 108 -8.06 -0.71 -9.91
CA ASP A 108 -8.93 -1.82 -10.36
C ASP A 108 -9.89 -2.32 -9.26
N TYR A 109 -10.00 -1.59 -8.14
CA TYR A 109 -10.77 -1.99 -6.95
C TYR A 109 -12.24 -2.31 -7.24
N ALA A 110 -12.85 -1.62 -8.21
CA ALA A 110 -14.24 -1.85 -8.60
C ALA A 110 -14.47 -3.23 -9.25
N LEU A 111 -13.39 -3.86 -9.75
CA LEU A 111 -13.45 -5.11 -10.50
C LEU A 111 -12.83 -6.28 -9.74
N ARG A 112 -11.84 -6.01 -8.89
CA ARG A 112 -11.00 -7.05 -8.28
C ARG A 112 -10.59 -6.63 -6.87
N ASP A 113 -10.46 -7.60 -5.98
CA ASP A 113 -9.80 -7.43 -4.68
C ASP A 113 -8.28 -7.46 -4.89
N SER A 114 -7.57 -6.48 -4.34
CA SER A 114 -6.12 -6.31 -4.56
C SER A 114 -5.29 -7.48 -4.03
N ILE A 115 -5.67 -8.09 -2.91
CA ILE A 115 -4.96 -9.21 -2.29
C ILE A 115 -5.22 -10.51 -3.05
N LYS A 116 -6.45 -10.74 -3.50
CA LYS A 116 -6.76 -11.88 -4.38
C LYS A 116 -6.00 -11.77 -5.70
N PHE A 117 -6.02 -10.60 -6.32
CA PHE A 117 -5.31 -10.36 -7.57
C PHE A 117 -3.79 -10.55 -7.42
N LEU A 118 -3.22 -10.05 -6.32
CA LEU A 118 -1.82 -10.25 -5.95
C LEU A 118 -1.47 -11.75 -5.83
N ARG A 119 -2.29 -12.55 -5.16
CA ARG A 119 -2.08 -14.00 -5.00
C ARG A 119 -2.13 -14.75 -6.32
N GLU A 120 -3.09 -14.40 -7.18
CA GLU A 120 -3.31 -15.07 -8.47
C GLU A 120 -2.22 -14.72 -9.50
N ASN A 121 -1.78 -13.46 -9.53
CA ASN A 121 -0.89 -12.94 -10.58
C ASN A 121 0.57 -12.79 -10.12
N GLY A 122 0.83 -12.94 -8.82
CA GLY A 122 2.16 -12.79 -8.23
C GLY A 122 2.58 -11.33 -7.99
N SER A 123 1.85 -10.34 -8.52
CA SER A 123 2.06 -8.93 -8.25
C SER A 123 0.81 -8.09 -8.48
N VAL A 124 0.70 -6.97 -7.77
CA VAL A 124 -0.32 -5.93 -7.99
C VAL A 124 0.33 -4.55 -7.94
N ARG A 125 -0.14 -3.62 -8.78
CA ARG A 125 0.32 -2.22 -8.78
C ARG A 125 -0.74 -1.32 -8.13
N TYR A 126 -0.27 -0.37 -7.36
CA TYR A 126 -1.01 0.80 -6.89
C TYR A 126 -0.45 2.02 -7.62
N ASP A 127 -1.29 2.73 -8.35
CA ASP A 127 -0.88 3.87 -9.17
C ASP A 127 -0.64 5.10 -8.28
N TYR A 128 0.36 5.90 -8.62
CA TYR A 128 0.65 7.15 -7.94
C TYR A 128 -0.46 8.18 -8.17
N VAL A 129 -0.90 8.83 -7.09
CA VAL A 129 -1.84 9.95 -7.10
C VAL A 129 -1.08 11.22 -6.73
N ASP A 130 -1.26 12.26 -7.54
CA ASP A 130 -0.65 13.59 -7.36
C ASP A 130 -1.53 14.51 -6.49
#